data_AF-A0A485APQ4-F1
#
_entry.id   AF-A0A485APQ4-F1
#
_cell.length_a   1.000
_cell.length_b   1.000
_cell.length_c   1.000
_cell.angle_alpha   90.00
_cell.angle_beta   90.00
_cell.angle_gamma   90.00
#
_symmetry.space_group_name_H-M   'P 1'
#
loop_
_entity.id
_entity.type
_entity.pdbx_description
1 polymer ?
#
loop_
_entity_poly.entity_id
_entity_poly.type
_entity_poly.pdbx_seq_one_letter_code
_entity_poly.pdbx_strand_id
1 'polypeptide(L)'
;MLTGGAHGVPREITQEVVPGKYYPNHEAIDFHGHYKEDIKLFAEMGFKCFRTSIAWTRIFPNGDEALPNEEGLKFTTTCSMSC
;
A
#
# COMPACT_ATOMS: atom_id res chain seq x y z
N MET A 1 9.83 4.72 10.54
CA MET A 1 8.70 5.37 9.85
C MET A 1 8.99 6.85 9.65
N LEU A 2 8.51 7.43 8.55
CA LEU A 2 8.75 8.83 8.19
C LEU A 2 7.48 9.64 8.39
N THR A 3 7.55 10.73 9.15
CA THR A 3 6.41 11.62 9.36
C THR A 3 6.13 12.48 8.12
N GLY A 4 4.88 12.95 8.01
CA GLY A 4 4.48 13.91 6.98
C GLY A 4 5.27 15.22 7.13
N GLY A 5 5.82 15.73 6.03
CA GLY A 5 6.48 17.03 6.00
C GLY A 5 5.49 18.13 5.62
N ALA A 6 5.65 19.32 6.21
CA ALA A 6 4.94 20.53 5.84
C ALA A 6 5.96 21.62 5.44
N HIS A 7 5.51 22.66 4.73
CA HIS A 7 6.41 23.76 4.34
C HIS A 7 7.04 24.39 5.59
N GLY A 8 8.37 24.32 5.69
CA GLY A 8 9.13 24.82 6.85
C GLY A 8 9.27 23.83 8.03
N VAL A 9 8.70 22.62 7.95
CA VAL A 9 8.81 21.60 9.01
C VAL A 9 9.66 20.42 8.52
N PRO A 10 10.84 20.15 9.14
CA PRO A 10 11.67 19.01 8.76
C PRO A 10 10.95 17.70 9.08
N ARG A 11 11.13 16.69 8.21
CA ARG A 11 10.58 15.35 8.41
C ARG A 11 11.36 14.64 9.51
N GLU A 12 10.63 13.90 10.34
CA GLU A 12 11.22 13.11 11.41
C GLU A 12 11.21 11.63 11.03
N ILE A 13 12.33 10.96 11.30
CA ILE A 13 12.47 9.51 11.17
C ILE A 13 12.28 8.93 12.56
N THR A 14 11.15 8.27 12.80
CA THR A 14 10.89 7.54 14.04
C THR A 14 11.19 6.06 13.85
N GLN A 15 11.67 5.37 14.89
CA GLN A 15 11.89 3.93 14.81
C GLN A 15 10.54 3.16 14.86
N GLU A 16 9.58 3.67 15.64
CA GLU A 16 8.24 3.11 15.82
C GLU A 16 7.15 4.13 15.45
N VAL A 17 5.88 3.69 15.38
CA VAL A 17 4.72 4.57 15.22
C VAL A 17 4.51 5.34 16.51
N VAL A 18 4.62 6.67 16.47
CA VAL A 18 4.32 7.52 17.62
C VAL A 18 2.85 7.98 17.55
N PRO A 19 2.03 7.70 18.58
CA PRO A 19 0.65 8.18 18.63
C PRO A 19 0.60 9.71 18.52
N GLY A 20 -0.27 10.24 17.65
CA GLY A 20 -0.43 11.67 17.41
C GLY A 20 0.48 12.27 16.33
N LYS A 21 1.41 11.49 15.75
CA LYS A 21 2.17 11.89 14.56
C LYS A 21 1.50 11.40 13.29
N TYR A 22 1.48 12.25 12.26
CA TYR A 22 0.93 11.91 10.96
C TYR A 22 1.96 11.16 10.11
N TYR A 23 1.60 9.95 9.69
CA TYR A 23 2.40 9.09 8.82
C TYR A 23 1.66 8.89 7.50
N PRO A 24 2.03 9.60 6.41
CA PRO A 24 1.31 9.57 5.15
C PRO A 24 1.15 8.17 4.55
N ASN A 25 2.10 7.27 4.83
CA ASN A 25 2.09 5.91 4.31
C ASN A 25 1.01 5.02 4.92
N HIS A 26 0.40 5.40 6.05
CA HIS A 26 -0.64 4.60 6.70
C HIS A 26 -1.94 4.59 5.91
N GLU A 27 -2.28 5.72 5.29
CA GLU A 27 -3.51 5.91 4.53
C GLU A 27 -3.23 6.01 3.02
N ALA A 28 -2.09 6.60 2.64
CA ALA A 28 -1.70 6.83 1.26
C ALA A 28 -2.83 7.49 0.46
N ILE A 29 -3.31 6.86 -0.62
CA ILE A 29 -4.46 7.29 -1.41
C ILE A 29 -5.65 6.32 -1.29
N ASP A 30 -5.63 5.43 -0.28
CA ASP A 30 -6.61 4.35 -0.11
C ASP A 30 -6.82 3.46 -1.36
N PHE A 31 -5.73 3.11 -2.04
CA PHE A 31 -5.77 2.15 -3.15
C PHE A 31 -6.29 0.78 -2.70
N HIS A 32 -6.13 0.41 -1.42
CA HIS A 32 -6.60 -0.88 -0.91
C HIS A 32 -8.13 -0.97 -0.91
N GLY A 33 -8.83 0.12 -0.60
CA GLY A 33 -10.30 0.20 -0.68
C GLY A 33 -10.82 0.36 -2.11
N HIS A 34 -10.12 1.13 -2.95
CA HIS A 34 -10.63 1.59 -4.25
C HIS A 34 -9.97 0.97 -5.49
N TYR A 35 -9.17 -0.09 -5.35
CA TYR A 35 -8.43 -0.67 -6.48
C TYR A 35 -9.32 -1.07 -7.67
N LYS A 36 -10.58 -1.46 -7.45
CA LYS A 36 -11.49 -1.87 -8.53
C LYS A 36 -11.93 -0.68 -9.37
N GLU A 37 -12.26 0.43 -8.72
CA GLU A 37 -12.65 1.70 -9.33
C GLU A 37 -11.46 2.31 -10.08
N ASP A 38 -10.28 2.29 -9.46
CA ASP A 38 -9.05 2.80 -10.06
C ASP A 38 -8.65 1.99 -11.30
N ILE A 39 -8.75 0.66 -11.24
CA ILE A 39 -8.47 -0.21 -12.41
C ILE A 39 -9.48 0.04 -13.53
N LYS A 40 -10.75 0.30 -13.22
CA LYS A 40 -11.74 0.66 -14.24
C LYS A 40 -11.36 1.97 -14.93
N LEU A 41 -10.87 2.97 -14.19
CA LEU A 41 -10.36 4.21 -14.77
C LEU A 41 -9.10 3.96 -15.62
N PHE A 42 -8.19 3.09 -15.20
CA PHE A 42 -7.02 2.70 -16.00
C PHE A 42 -7.43 1.99 -17.30
N ALA A 43 -8.46 1.14 -17.26
CA ALA A 43 -9.01 0.49 -18.44
C ALA A 43 -9.67 1.49 -19.39
N GLU A 44 -10.40 2.50 -18.88
CA GLU A 44 -10.99 3.58 -19.68
C GLU A 44 -9.92 4.41 -20.40
N MET A 45 -8.77 4.64 -19.75
CA MET A 45 -7.61 5.30 -20.36
C MET A 45 -6.84 4.41 -21.36
N GLY A 46 -7.22 3.14 -21.51
CA GLY A 46 -6.62 2.21 -22.47
C GLY A 46 -5.26 1.64 -22.04
N PHE A 47 -4.99 1.56 -20.74
CA PHE A 47 -3.75 0.97 -20.24
C PHE A 47 -3.72 -0.53 -20.54
N LYS A 48 -2.62 -1.00 -21.14
CA LYS A 48 -2.42 -2.43 -21.46
C LYS A 48 -1.69 -3.21 -20.36
N CYS A 49 -1.01 -2.50 -19.47
CA CYS A 49 -0.26 -3.07 -18.37
C CYS A 49 -0.29 -2.09 -17.19
N PHE A 50 -0.58 -2.60 -15.99
CA PHE A 50 -0.47 -1.86 -14.74
C PHE A 50 0.70 -2.41 -13.93
N ARG A 51 1.70 -1.58 -13.65
CA ARG A 51 2.84 -1.96 -12.82
C ARG A 51 2.60 -1.48 -11.39
N THR A 52 2.40 -2.42 -10.47
CA THR A 52 2.37 -2.15 -9.03
C THR A 52 3.34 -3.09 -8.30
N SER A 53 3.69 -2.73 -7.06
CA SER A 53 4.56 -3.54 -6.20
C SER A 53 3.70 -4.30 -5.19
N ILE A 54 4.04 -5.58 -4.97
CA ILE A 54 3.39 -6.39 -3.94
C ILE A 54 3.97 -6.00 -2.58
N ALA A 55 3.10 -5.63 -1.64
CA ALA A 55 3.52 -5.28 -0.29
C ALA A 55 3.94 -6.54 0.48
N TRP A 56 5.25 -6.73 0.66
CA TRP A 56 5.82 -7.89 1.37
C TRP A 56 5.22 -8.07 2.76
N THR A 57 5.09 -6.98 3.50
CA THR A 57 4.54 -6.95 4.87
C THR A 57 3.09 -7.44 4.97
N ARG A 58 2.37 -7.57 3.83
CA ARG A 58 1.03 -8.17 3.81
C ARG A 58 1.06 -9.68 3.66
N ILE A 59 2.11 -10.24 3.07
CA ILE A 59 2.27 -11.71 2.89
C ILE A 59 3.05 -12.28 4.08
N PHE A 60 4.11 -11.62 4.50
CA PHE A 60 4.92 -11.98 5.67
C PHE A 60 5.06 -10.74 6.57
N PRO A 61 4.15 -10.56 7.55
CA PRO A 61 4.15 -9.41 8.44
C PRO A 61 5.47 -9.20 9.20
N ASN A 62 6.07 -10.27 9.69
CA ASN A 62 7.35 -10.26 10.42
C ASN A 62 8.53 -10.69 9.53
N GLY A 63 8.25 -11.32 8.38
CA GLY A 63 9.25 -11.67 7.36
C GLY A 63 9.93 -13.02 7.59
N ASP A 64 9.65 -13.67 8.72
CA ASP A 64 10.20 -14.95 9.16
C ASP A 64 9.12 -16.04 9.30
N GLU A 65 7.86 -15.75 8.93
CA GLU A 65 6.79 -16.73 9.02
C GLU A 65 6.94 -17.85 7.98
N ALA A 66 6.70 -19.09 8.40
CA ALA A 66 6.77 -20.26 7.51
C ALA A 66 5.59 -20.37 6.54
N LEU A 67 4.47 -19.72 6.87
CA LEU A 67 3.24 -19.71 6.07
C LEU A 67 2.88 -18.27 5.69
N PRO A 68 2.51 -18.02 4.43
CA PRO A 68 2.07 -16.70 4.01
C PRO A 68 0.70 -16.37 4.59
N ASN A 69 0.45 -15.08 4.83
CA ASN A 69 -0.86 -14.58 5.19
C ASN A 69 -1.82 -14.70 3.99
N GLU A 70 -2.87 -15.53 4.14
CA GLU A 70 -3.88 -15.76 3.10
C GLU A 70 -4.61 -14.49 2.67
N GLU A 71 -4.85 -13.54 3.57
CA GLU A 71 -5.56 -12.31 3.23
C GLU A 71 -4.71 -11.42 2.30
N GLY A 72 -3.40 -11.32 2.56
CA GLY A 72 -2.46 -10.62 1.69
C GLY A 72 -2.34 -11.27 0.31
N LEU A 73 -2.38 -12.60 0.26
CA LEU A 73 -2.41 -13.36 -1.00
C LEU A 73 -3.73 -13.16 -1.77
N LYS A 74 -4.87 -13.16 -1.09
CA LYS A 74 -6.19 -12.91 -1.68
C LYS A 74 -6.26 -11.51 -2.28
N PHE A 75 -5.77 -10.48 -1.58
CA PHE A 75 -5.71 -9.11 -2.12
C PHE A 75 -4.84 -9.04 -3.38
N THR A 76 -3.64 -9.63 -3.33
CA THR A 76 -2.69 -9.61 -4.46
C THR A 76 -3.25 -10.32 -5.68
N THR A 77 -3.87 -11.50 -5.48
CA THR A 77 -4.51 -12.27 -6.55
C THR A 77 -5.69 -11.52 -7.15
N THR A 78 -6.56 -10.93 -6.31
CA THR A 78 -7.74 -10.21 -6.78
C THR A 78 -7.37 -8.97 -7.58
N CYS A 79 -6.38 -8.19 -7.12
CA CYS A 79 -5.88 -7.02 -7.83
C CYS A 79 -5.24 -7.39 -9.19
N SER A 80 -4.52 -8.51 -9.26
CA SER A 80 -3.91 -8.98 -10.50
C SER A 80 -4.92 -9.53 -11.50
N MET A 81 -6.04 -10.09 -11.06
CA MET A 81 -7.11 -10.59 -11.94
C MET A 81 -7.99 -9.47 -12.50
N SER A 82 -8.09 -8.34 -11.79
CA SER A 82 -8.87 -7.19 -12.23
C SER A 82 -8.17 -6.32 -13.28
N CYS A 83 -6.83 -6.35 -13.33
CA CYS A 83 -6.03 -5.66 -14.35
C CYS A 83 -5.94 -6.51 -15.62
#